data_AF-A0A2N6LG27-F1
#
_entry.id   AF-A0A2N6LG27-F1
#
_cell.length_a   1.000
_cell.length_b   1.000
_cell.length_c   1.000
_cell.angle_alpha   90.00
_cell.angle_beta   90.00
_cell.angle_gamma   90.00
#
_symmetry.space_group_name_H-M   'P 1'
#
loop_
_entity.id
_entity.type
_entity.pdbx_description
1 polymer ?
#
loop_
_entity_poly.entity_id
_entity_poly.type
_entity_poly.pdbx_seq_one_letter_code
_entity_poly.pdbx_strand_id
1 'polypeptide(L)'
;MKSHKLMVGAVVVAIATTLTYFPVKAQTVCKVTDPTGTPLNVRKSPNGQIIGTIENYTEVDIYEIVRDEKNRPWAKVGFEGRVWGWVFREFISCYQN
;
A
#
# COMPACT_ATOMS: atom_id res chain seq x y z
N MET A 1 42.74 10.00 -65.21
CA MET A 1 41.61 9.12 -64.86
C MET A 1 41.46 9.08 -63.34
N LYS A 2 40.37 9.67 -62.83
CA LYS A 2 39.73 9.60 -61.49
C LYS A 2 40.60 9.47 -60.22
N SER A 3 40.64 10.56 -59.46
CA SER A 3 40.98 10.65 -58.03
C SER A 3 39.86 10.06 -57.15
N HIS A 4 40.16 9.03 -56.36
CA HIS A 4 39.24 8.47 -55.36
C HIS A 4 39.42 9.21 -54.03
N LYS A 5 38.46 10.09 -53.72
CA LYS A 5 38.26 10.59 -52.35
C LYS A 5 37.64 9.46 -51.53
N LEU A 6 38.38 8.90 -50.58
CA LEU A 6 37.80 8.07 -49.53
C LEU A 6 37.35 8.99 -48.39
N MET A 7 36.04 9.02 -48.19
CA MET A 7 35.36 9.74 -47.12
C MET A 7 35.88 9.29 -45.76
N VAL A 8 36.36 10.23 -44.95
CA VAL A 8 36.51 10.05 -43.50
C VAL A 8 35.10 9.93 -42.94
N GLY A 9 34.64 8.71 -42.70
CA GLY A 9 33.39 8.44 -41.99
C GLY A 9 33.54 8.88 -40.55
N ALA A 10 32.91 10.00 -40.17
CA ALA A 10 32.78 10.39 -38.79
C ALA A 10 31.93 9.33 -38.06
N VAL A 11 32.56 8.53 -37.20
CA VAL A 11 31.84 7.66 -36.26
C VAL A 11 31.28 8.58 -35.18
N VAL A 12 30.06 9.06 -35.38
CA VAL A 12 29.29 9.76 -34.34
C VAL A 12 28.81 8.70 -33.36
N VAL A 13 29.53 8.52 -32.24
CA VAL A 13 29.05 7.73 -31.11
C VAL A 13 27.97 8.54 -30.41
N ALA A 14 26.71 8.33 -30.79
CA ALA A 14 25.56 8.88 -30.08
C ALA A 14 25.37 8.09 -28.79
N ILE A 15 25.75 8.69 -27.65
CA ILE A 15 25.41 8.17 -26.32
C ILE A 15 23.92 8.44 -26.10
N ALA A 16 23.08 7.46 -26.44
CA ALA A 16 21.67 7.49 -26.11
C ALA A 16 21.51 7.29 -24.60
N THR A 17 21.39 8.39 -23.84
CA THR A 17 20.99 8.34 -22.43
C THR A 17 19.54 7.89 -22.35
N THR A 18 19.31 6.58 -22.21
CA THR A 18 18.00 6.03 -21.90
C THR A 18 17.61 6.48 -20.50
N LEU A 19 16.66 7.42 -20.40
CA LEU A 19 15.99 7.75 -19.14
C LEU A 19 15.24 6.49 -18.66
N THR A 20 15.82 5.74 -17.73
CA THR A 20 15.12 4.65 -17.06
C THR A 20 14.09 5.24 -16.11
N TYR A 21 12.83 5.27 -16.54
CA TYR A 21 11.71 5.67 -15.71
C TYR A 21 11.39 4.53 -14.73
N PHE A 22 11.86 4.64 -13.49
CA PHE A 22 11.41 3.76 -12.41
C PHE A 22 10.08 4.30 -11.87
N PRO A 23 8.96 3.56 -11.98
CA PRO A 23 7.73 3.98 -11.33
C PRO A 23 7.94 3.95 -9.81
N VAL A 24 7.81 5.10 -9.14
CA VAL A 24 7.69 5.16 -7.68
C VAL A 24 6.33 4.56 -7.32
N LYS A 25 6.32 3.46 -6.56
CA LYS A 25 5.09 2.92 -5.95
C LYS A 25 4.68 3.85 -4.82
N ALA A 26 3.52 4.50 -4.95
CA ALA A 26 2.91 5.23 -3.83
C ALA A 26 2.68 4.29 -2.66
N GLN A 27 3.11 4.68 -1.46
CA GLN A 27 2.95 3.86 -0.25
C GLN A 27 1.49 4.01 0.22
N THR A 28 0.76 2.91 0.32
CA THR A 28 -0.58 2.94 0.92
C THR A 28 -0.47 2.97 2.44
N VAL A 29 -1.01 3.99 3.06
CA VAL A 29 -1.09 4.15 4.52
C VAL A 29 -2.54 3.94 4.94
N CYS A 30 -2.79 3.04 5.90
CA CYS A 30 -4.12 2.79 6.45
C CYS A 30 -4.19 3.23 7.92
N LYS A 31 -5.26 3.92 8.30
CA LYS A 31 -5.49 4.41 9.67
C LYS A 31 -6.85 4.05 10.19
N VAL A 32 -6.95 3.88 11.50
CA VAL A 32 -8.24 3.85 12.21
C VAL A 32 -8.91 5.23 12.10
N THR A 33 -10.17 5.23 11.66
CA THR A 33 -11.00 6.43 11.47
C THR A 33 -12.43 6.16 11.94
N ASP A 34 -12.60 5.77 13.20
CA ASP A 34 -13.93 5.57 13.80
C ASP A 34 -14.60 6.94 14.02
N PRO A 35 -15.74 7.23 13.35
CA PRO A 35 -16.38 8.54 13.43
C PRO A 35 -17.01 8.84 14.80
N THR A 36 -17.14 7.84 15.68
CA THR A 36 -17.64 8.03 17.03
C THR A 36 -16.61 8.68 17.96
N GLY A 37 -15.33 8.69 17.56
CA GLY A 37 -14.23 9.17 18.38
C GLY A 37 -13.83 8.22 19.53
N THR A 38 -14.39 7.01 19.57
CA THR A 38 -14.01 5.98 20.54
C THR A 38 -12.94 5.04 19.98
N PRO A 39 -12.12 4.39 20.84
CA PRO A 39 -11.17 3.37 20.39
C PRO A 39 -11.88 2.20 19.69
N LEU A 40 -11.32 1.76 18.57
CA LEU A 40 -11.88 0.71 17.74
C LEU A 40 -11.66 -0.67 18.37
N ASN A 41 -12.73 -1.42 18.59
CA ASN A 41 -12.66 -2.79 19.14
C ASN A 41 -11.95 -3.77 18.19
N VAL A 42 -10.97 -4.49 18.73
CA VAL A 42 -10.30 -5.63 18.09
C VAL A 42 -10.90 -6.92 18.60
N ARG A 43 -11.22 -7.85 17.70
CA ARG A 43 -11.84 -9.14 18.01
C ARG A 43 -10.99 -10.31 17.58
N LYS A 44 -11.15 -11.45 18.27
CA LYS A 44 -10.42 -12.70 17.96
C LYS A 44 -10.81 -13.29 16.59
N SER A 45 -12.05 -13.06 16.16
CA SER A 45 -12.62 -13.43 14.86
C SER A 45 -13.66 -12.37 14.46
N PRO A 46 -14.13 -12.34 13.21
CA PRO A 46 -15.35 -11.60 12.87
C PRO A 46 -16.48 -11.95 13.83
N ASN A 47 -17.11 -10.93 14.44
CA ASN A 47 -18.12 -11.06 15.50
C ASN A 47 -17.70 -11.84 16.78
N GLY A 48 -16.44 -12.21 16.91
CA GLY A 48 -15.93 -12.92 18.09
C GLY A 48 -15.78 -12.01 19.30
N GLN A 49 -15.19 -12.58 20.36
CA GLN A 49 -14.86 -11.85 21.58
C GLN A 49 -13.94 -10.66 21.31
N ILE A 50 -14.18 -9.53 21.99
CA ILE A 50 -13.28 -8.37 22.02
C ILE A 50 -12.03 -8.74 22.82
N ILE A 51 -10.86 -8.53 22.23
CA ILE A 51 -9.55 -8.85 22.81
C ILE A 51 -8.69 -7.60 23.06
N GLY A 52 -9.19 -6.42 22.69
CA GLY A 52 -8.51 -5.15 22.89
C GLY A 52 -9.15 -4.03 22.06
N THR A 53 -8.49 -2.88 22.02
CA THR A 53 -8.90 -1.70 21.26
C THR A 53 -7.69 -1.07 20.56
N ILE A 54 -7.96 -0.29 19.51
CA ILE A 54 -6.96 0.52 18.80
C ILE A 54 -7.43 1.98 18.80
N GLU A 55 -6.54 2.89 19.19
CA GLU A 55 -6.83 4.32 19.21
C GLU A 55 -7.08 4.85 17.80
N ASN A 56 -7.93 5.88 17.70
CA ASN A 56 -8.18 6.54 16.43
C ASN A 56 -6.88 7.14 15.86
N TYR A 57 -6.76 7.20 14.53
CA TYR A 57 -5.57 7.65 13.80
C TYR A 57 -4.32 6.77 13.91
N THR A 58 -4.38 5.65 14.64
CA THR A 58 -3.31 4.64 14.64
C THR A 58 -3.15 4.06 13.23
N GLU A 59 -1.92 4.01 12.75
CA GLU A 59 -1.57 3.35 11.48
C GLU A 59 -1.59 1.83 11.66
N VAL A 60 -2.20 1.14 10.69
CA VAL A 60 -2.38 -0.31 10.72
C VAL A 60 -2.05 -0.91 9.36
N ASP A 61 -1.55 -2.13 9.36
CA ASP A 61 -1.44 -2.96 8.17
C ASP A 61 -2.69 -3.84 8.03
N ILE A 62 -3.23 -3.96 6.81
CA ILE A 62 -4.31 -4.90 6.50
C ILE A 62 -3.72 -6.18 5.90
N TYR A 63 -3.93 -7.30 6.58
CA TYR A 63 -3.45 -8.62 6.14
C TYR A 63 -4.52 -9.41 5.37
N GLU A 64 -5.78 -9.20 5.73
CA GLU A 64 -6.90 -9.98 5.17
C GLU A 64 -8.19 -9.18 5.27
N ILE A 65 -9.09 -9.36 4.30
CA ILE A 65 -10.46 -8.86 4.37
C ILE A 65 -11.42 -10.02 4.11
N VAL A 66 -12.34 -10.23 5.04
CA VAL A 66 -13.42 -11.23 4.92
C VAL A 66 -14.77 -10.57 5.12
N ARG A 67 -15.84 -11.28 4.76
CA ARG A 67 -17.22 -10.87 5.02
C ARG A 67 -17.85 -11.86 5.98
N ASP A 68 -18.57 -11.36 6.98
CA ASP A 68 -19.34 -12.21 7.87
C ASP A 68 -20.67 -12.68 7.23
N GLU A 69 -21.44 -13.47 7.95
CA GLU A 69 -22.75 -13.99 7.51
C GLU A 69 -23.77 -12.88 7.18
N LYS A 70 -23.56 -11.66 7.72
CA LYS A 70 -24.38 -10.47 7.43
C LYS A 70 -23.76 -9.61 6.32
N ASN A 71 -22.78 -10.14 5.61
CA ASN A 71 -22.05 -9.48 4.54
C ASN A 71 -21.32 -8.19 4.99
N ARG A 72 -20.99 -8.04 6.28
CA ARG A 72 -20.21 -6.91 6.76
C ARG A 72 -18.72 -7.19 6.60
N PRO A 73 -17.92 -6.23 6.08
CA PRO A 73 -16.51 -6.45 5.86
C PRO A 73 -15.71 -6.32 7.17
N TRP A 74 -14.82 -7.29 7.40
CA TRP A 74 -13.90 -7.35 8.53
C TRP A 74 -12.46 -7.34 8.01
N ALA A 75 -11.60 -6.53 8.62
CA ALA A 75 -10.18 -6.47 8.31
C ALA A 75 -9.38 -7.15 9.41
N LYS A 76 -8.47 -8.06 9.04
CA LYS A 76 -7.44 -8.56 9.95
C LYS A 76 -6.28 -7.57 9.91
N VAL A 77 -5.98 -6.97 11.05
CA VAL A 77 -5.00 -5.88 11.16
C VAL A 77 -3.83 -6.23 12.05
N GLY A 78 -2.69 -5.61 11.73
CA GLY A 78 -1.53 -5.55 12.61
C GLY A 78 -1.05 -4.11 12.80
N PHE A 79 -0.39 -3.88 13.92
CA PHE A 79 0.26 -2.61 14.27
C PHE A 79 1.39 -2.90 15.25
N GLU A 80 2.38 -2.00 15.34
CA GLU A 80 3.58 -2.18 16.17
C GLU A 80 4.32 -3.51 15.90
N GLY A 81 4.35 -3.94 14.63
CA GLY A 81 5.05 -5.17 14.21
C GLY A 81 4.36 -6.47 14.63
N ARG A 82 3.11 -6.42 15.12
CA ARG A 82 2.34 -7.61 15.52
C ARG A 82 0.99 -7.67 14.80
N VAL A 83 0.55 -8.87 14.43
CA VAL A 83 -0.83 -9.12 14.01
C VAL A 83 -1.73 -9.25 15.26
N TRP A 84 -2.78 -8.44 15.33
CA TRP A 84 -3.60 -8.31 16.54
C TRP A 84 -4.93 -9.06 16.44
N GLY A 85 -5.70 -8.82 15.38
CA GLY A 85 -7.03 -9.41 15.26
C GLY A 85 -7.90 -8.74 14.21
N TRP A 86 -9.22 -8.86 14.39
CA TRP A 86 -10.23 -8.44 13.43
C TRP A 86 -10.95 -7.18 13.89
N VAL A 87 -11.07 -6.20 12.98
CA VAL A 87 -11.82 -4.96 13.18
C VAL A 87 -12.85 -4.79 12.08
N PHE A 88 -13.86 -3.94 12.29
CA PHE A 88 -14.76 -3.55 11.20
C PHE A 88 -13.98 -2.76 10.16
N ARG A 89 -14.01 -3.23 8.91
CA ARG A 89 -13.22 -2.64 7.81
C ARG A 89 -13.66 -1.22 7.47
N GLU A 90 -14.93 -0.88 7.73
CA GLU A 90 -15.50 0.45 7.47
C GLU A 90 -14.85 1.55 8.32
N PHE A 91 -14.24 1.20 9.44
CA PHE A 91 -13.55 2.15 10.32
C PHE A 91 -12.04 2.24 10.03
N ILE A 92 -11.59 1.70 8.89
CA ILE A 92 -10.22 1.84 8.39
C ILE A 92 -10.24 2.61 7.08
N SER A 93 -9.50 3.72 7.05
CA SER A 93 -9.29 4.53 5.85
C SER A 93 -7.87 4.34 5.33
N CYS A 94 -7.74 4.07 4.02
CA CYS A 94 -6.44 3.89 3.37
C CYS A 94 -6.25 4.93 2.29
N TYR A 95 -5.05 5.50 2.22
CA TYR A 95 -4.70 6.59 1.30
C TYR A 95 -3.34 6.32 0.67
N GLN A 96 -3.14 6.81 -0.55
CA GLN A 96 -1.81 6.83 -1.17
C GLN A 96 -1.04 8.04 -0.62
N ASN A 97 0.14 7.79 -0.08
CA ASN A 97 1.12 8.80 0.30
C ASN A 97 2.10 9.05 -0.85
#